data_AF-A0A1I8HPI4-F1
#
_entry.id   AF-A0A1I8HPI4-F1
#
_cell.length_a   1.000
_cell.length_b   1.000
_cell.length_c   1.000
_cell.angle_alpha   90.00
_cell.angle_beta   90.00
_cell.angle_gamma   90.00
#
_symmetry.space_group_name_H-M   'P 1'
#
loop_
_entity.id
_entity.type
_entity.pdbx_description
1 polymer ?
#
loop_
_entity_poly.entity_id
_entity_poly.type
_entity_poly.pdbx_seq_one_letter_code
_entity_poly.pdbx_strand_id
1 'polypeptide(L)'
;LLAEGRSAEAREAFERCIDVTPSMALALMRSARKEGADTIVAPYEADAQLTHLCNAGLVDAVISEDSDLLAFGCKRVIFKLDSQGNGLLMDRRQIARQLCIPASADDPNSAEATGSTGMTWAKFRWMCILSGCDYFSGVPGVGLATAAGIVKRTCLDLRGLANKLFLYAKKVQRLTVAAAPPSLHRCGETDSTNSIGIGATSSSAAGVGSTERLCRLYSSLSSDSLLAAEVATVAETDEKENSETSARLDDEIPANQAWPADVVE
;
A
#
# COMPACT_ATOMS: atom_id res chain seq x y z
N LEU A 1 -1.85 26.08 -25.17
CA LEU A 1 -1.16 24.96 -25.87
C LEU A 1 -1.55 24.83 -27.35
N LEU A 2 -2.76 24.36 -27.71
CA LEU A 2 -3.15 24.23 -29.13
C LEU A 2 -3.13 25.57 -29.89
N ALA A 3 -3.71 26.63 -29.31
CA ALA A 3 -3.71 27.96 -29.90
C ALA A 3 -2.31 28.58 -30.04
N GLU A 4 -1.32 28.04 -29.31
CA GLU A 4 0.10 28.45 -29.37
C GLU A 4 0.91 27.58 -30.36
N GLY A 5 0.28 26.64 -31.07
CA GLY A 5 0.95 25.71 -31.99
C GLY A 5 1.68 24.55 -31.32
N ARG A 6 1.60 24.42 -29.99
CA ARG A 6 2.26 23.36 -29.19
C ARG A 6 1.44 22.07 -29.17
N SER A 7 1.34 21.44 -30.33
CA SER A 7 0.42 20.30 -30.54
C SER A 7 0.79 19.04 -29.76
N ALA A 8 2.09 18.73 -29.61
CA ALA A 8 2.55 17.55 -28.88
C ALA A 8 2.19 17.63 -27.38
N GLU A 9 2.42 18.79 -26.75
CA GLU A 9 2.10 19.01 -25.34
C GLU A 9 0.59 19.09 -25.10
N ALA A 10 -0.15 19.67 -26.05
CA ALA A 10 -1.60 19.64 -25.98
C ALA A 10 -2.14 18.21 -26.02
N ARG A 11 -1.55 17.34 -26.86
CA ARG A 11 -1.93 15.93 -26.93
C ARG A 11 -1.70 15.21 -25.60
N GLU A 12 -0.55 15.41 -24.97
CA GLU A 12 -0.27 14.83 -23.65
C GLU A 12 -1.26 15.33 -22.59
N ALA A 13 -1.62 16.62 -22.63
CA ALA A 13 -2.65 17.17 -21.76
C ALA A 13 -4.03 16.54 -22.01
N PHE A 14 -4.37 16.25 -23.28
CA PHE A 14 -5.61 15.55 -23.62
C PHE A 14 -5.64 14.12 -23.10
N GLU A 15 -4.54 13.38 -23.24
CA GLU A 15 -4.44 12.00 -22.76
C GLU A 15 -4.63 11.92 -21.24
N ARG A 16 -4.19 12.93 -20.48
CA ARG A 16 -4.36 13.01 -19.02
C ARG A 16 -5.76 13.43 -18.56
N CYS A 17 -6.60 13.97 -19.44
CA CYS A 17 -7.96 14.40 -19.11
C CYS A 17 -9.06 13.55 -19.78
N ILE A 18 -8.71 12.38 -20.29
CA ILE A 18 -9.69 11.42 -20.80
C ILE A 18 -10.57 10.96 -19.63
N ASP A 19 -11.88 11.10 -19.81
CA ASP A 19 -12.89 10.53 -18.93
C ASP A 19 -13.66 9.42 -19.68
N VAL A 20 -13.77 8.25 -19.07
CA VAL A 20 -14.43 7.09 -19.67
C VAL A 20 -15.90 7.12 -19.28
N THR A 21 -16.73 7.60 -20.19
CA THR A 21 -18.16 7.80 -19.91
C THR A 21 -18.97 6.49 -19.94
N PRO A 22 -20.13 6.43 -19.23
CA PRO A 22 -21.02 5.27 -19.29
C PRO A 22 -21.53 4.93 -20.70
N SER A 23 -21.66 5.92 -21.59
CA SER A 23 -22.09 5.69 -22.97
C SER A 23 -21.02 4.96 -23.79
N MET A 24 -19.74 5.26 -23.57
CA MET A 24 -18.61 4.54 -24.17
C MET A 24 -18.60 3.08 -23.70
N ALA A 25 -18.75 2.85 -22.40
CA ALA A 25 -18.83 1.49 -21.83
C ALA A 25 -20.02 0.71 -22.41
N LEU A 26 -21.21 1.33 -22.51
CA LEU A 26 -22.40 0.70 -23.08
C LEU A 26 -22.21 0.32 -24.56
N ALA A 27 -21.53 1.18 -25.34
CA ALA A 27 -21.22 0.89 -26.73
C ALA A 27 -20.31 -0.35 -26.86
N LEU A 28 -19.27 -0.43 -26.02
CA LEU A 28 -18.39 -1.59 -25.95
C LEU A 28 -19.16 -2.86 -25.56
N MET A 29 -19.98 -2.80 -24.52
CA MET A 29 -20.77 -3.95 -24.06
C MET A 29 -21.73 -4.47 -25.15
N ARG A 30 -22.33 -3.57 -25.93
CA ARG A 30 -23.17 -3.96 -27.07
C ARG A 30 -22.38 -4.66 -28.16
N SER A 31 -21.15 -4.22 -28.43
CA SER A 31 -20.27 -4.87 -29.40
C SER A 31 -19.83 -6.25 -28.91
N ALA A 32 -19.39 -6.36 -27.66
CA ALA A 32 -18.96 -7.61 -27.05
C ALA A 32 -20.07 -8.69 -27.07
N ARG A 33 -21.31 -8.32 -26.72
CA ARG A 33 -22.45 -9.24 -26.78
C ARG A 33 -22.78 -9.73 -28.18
N LYS A 34 -22.49 -8.95 -29.23
CA LYS A 34 -22.68 -9.41 -30.63
C LYS A 34 -21.66 -10.50 -31.00
N GLU A 35 -20.47 -10.43 -30.42
CA GLU A 35 -19.42 -11.46 -30.56
C GLU A 35 -19.64 -12.66 -29.63
N GLY A 36 -20.76 -12.71 -28.89
CA GLY A 36 -21.08 -13.79 -27.96
C GLY A 36 -20.38 -13.71 -26.60
N ALA A 37 -19.76 -12.57 -26.26
CA ALA A 37 -19.14 -12.35 -24.96
C ALA A 37 -20.15 -11.78 -23.94
N ASP A 38 -20.27 -12.45 -22.81
CA ASP A 38 -21.11 -12.00 -21.69
C ASP A 38 -20.55 -10.72 -21.05
N THR A 39 -21.46 -9.87 -20.57
CA THR A 39 -21.10 -8.59 -19.97
C THR A 39 -21.93 -8.37 -18.71
N ILE A 40 -21.26 -7.97 -17.62
CA ILE A 40 -21.86 -7.71 -16.31
C ILE A 40 -21.41 -6.32 -15.88
N VAL A 41 -22.33 -5.53 -15.33
CA VAL A 41 -22.02 -4.24 -14.71
C VAL A 41 -21.93 -4.48 -13.20
N ALA A 42 -20.79 -4.16 -12.60
CA ALA A 42 -20.63 -4.22 -11.16
C ALA A 42 -21.57 -3.19 -10.48
N PRO A 43 -22.09 -3.47 -9.28
CA PRO A 43 -22.91 -2.50 -8.54
C PRO A 43 -22.10 -1.25 -8.14
N TYR A 44 -20.79 -1.41 -7.95
CA TYR A 44 -19.82 -0.37 -7.64
C TYR A 44 -18.51 -0.65 -8.39
N GLU A 45 -17.41 -0.89 -7.67
CA GLU A 45 -16.10 -1.13 -8.27
C GLU A 45 -16.01 -2.50 -8.93
N ALA A 46 -15.40 -2.51 -10.12
CA ALA A 46 -15.18 -3.72 -10.89
C ALA A 46 -14.23 -4.68 -10.16
N ASP A 47 -13.23 -4.19 -9.43
CA ASP A 47 -12.22 -5.03 -8.76
C ASP A 47 -12.83 -5.95 -7.70
N ALA A 48 -13.77 -5.42 -6.91
CA ALA A 48 -14.53 -6.20 -5.94
C ALA A 48 -15.38 -7.28 -6.62
N GLN A 49 -16.09 -6.91 -7.71
CA GLN A 49 -16.93 -7.85 -8.46
C GLN A 49 -16.09 -8.95 -9.13
N LEU A 50 -14.99 -8.58 -9.79
CA LEU A 50 -14.07 -9.52 -10.44
C LEU A 50 -13.44 -10.48 -9.44
N THR A 51 -13.01 -9.95 -8.29
CA THR A 51 -12.49 -10.77 -7.19
C THR A 51 -13.54 -11.75 -6.69
N HIS A 52 -14.79 -11.32 -6.51
CA HIS A 52 -15.88 -12.19 -6.10
C HIS A 52 -16.11 -13.34 -7.10
N LEU A 53 -16.21 -13.04 -8.40
CA LEU A 53 -16.41 -14.05 -9.45
C LEU A 53 -15.26 -15.07 -9.47
N CYS A 54 -14.01 -14.61 -9.38
CA CYS A 54 -12.83 -15.48 -9.36
C CYS A 54 -12.79 -16.35 -8.09
N ASN A 55 -13.11 -15.76 -6.94
CA ASN A 55 -13.10 -16.48 -5.67
C ASN A 55 -14.23 -17.49 -5.53
N ALA A 56 -15.40 -17.20 -6.12
CA ALA A 56 -16.54 -18.12 -6.21
C ALA A 56 -16.34 -19.25 -7.24
N GLY A 57 -15.28 -19.19 -8.05
CA GLY A 57 -15.01 -20.19 -9.09
C GLY A 57 -15.89 -20.07 -10.33
N LEU A 58 -16.50 -18.89 -10.55
CA LEU A 58 -17.31 -18.60 -11.75
C LEU A 58 -16.42 -18.22 -12.95
N VAL A 59 -15.22 -17.71 -12.68
CA VAL A 59 -14.18 -17.47 -13.69
C VAL A 59 -12.86 -18.06 -13.23
N ASP A 60 -12.03 -18.46 -14.19
CA ASP A 60 -10.72 -19.00 -13.88
C ASP A 60 -9.73 -17.93 -13.43
N ALA A 61 -9.65 -16.82 -14.16
CA ALA A 61 -8.72 -15.75 -13.87
C ALA A 61 -9.32 -14.40 -14.24
N VAL A 62 -8.80 -13.34 -13.63
CA VAL A 62 -9.15 -11.95 -13.94
C VAL A 62 -8.03 -11.34 -14.78
N ILE A 63 -8.37 -10.60 -15.83
CA ILE A 63 -7.42 -9.81 -16.60
C ILE A 63 -7.61 -8.35 -16.18
N SER A 64 -6.55 -7.72 -15.66
CA SER A 64 -6.56 -6.30 -15.28
C SER A 64 -5.12 -5.80 -15.11
N GLU A 65 -4.91 -4.49 -15.26
CA GLU A 65 -3.66 -3.83 -14.88
C GLU A 65 -3.67 -3.34 -13.42
N ASP A 66 -4.83 -3.39 -12.76
CA ASP A 66 -5.00 -2.87 -11.41
C ASP A 66 -4.52 -3.86 -10.34
N SER A 67 -3.54 -3.42 -9.56
CA SER A 67 -2.97 -4.21 -8.45
C SER A 67 -3.92 -4.39 -7.27
N ASP A 68 -4.97 -3.58 -7.15
CA ASP A 68 -5.88 -3.61 -6.00
C ASP A 68 -6.63 -4.94 -5.88
N LEU A 69 -6.82 -5.64 -7.01
CA LEU A 69 -7.31 -7.02 -7.05
C LEU A 69 -6.54 -7.97 -6.10
N LEU A 70 -5.24 -7.74 -5.90
CA LEU A 70 -4.44 -8.55 -4.98
C LEU A 70 -4.82 -8.24 -3.52
N ALA A 71 -5.07 -6.98 -3.17
CA ALA A 71 -5.49 -6.55 -1.83
C ALA A 71 -6.93 -7.00 -1.50
N PHE A 72 -7.80 -7.02 -2.51
CA PHE A 72 -9.12 -7.66 -2.44
C PHE A 72 -9.04 -9.19 -2.24
N GLY A 73 -7.90 -9.80 -2.59
CA GLY A 73 -7.63 -11.23 -2.39
C GLY A 73 -8.10 -12.10 -3.55
N CYS A 74 -8.06 -11.57 -4.78
CA CYS A 74 -8.31 -12.32 -6.00
C CYS A 74 -7.32 -13.49 -6.13
N LYS A 75 -7.83 -14.68 -6.44
CA LYS A 75 -7.02 -15.91 -6.51
C LYS A 75 -6.03 -15.92 -7.68
N ARG A 76 -6.43 -15.43 -8.85
CA ARG A 76 -5.63 -15.46 -10.08
C ARG A 76 -5.88 -14.19 -10.89
N VAL A 77 -4.82 -13.42 -11.11
CA VAL A 77 -4.85 -12.18 -11.92
C VAL A 77 -3.79 -12.25 -13.01
N ILE A 78 -4.14 -11.89 -14.24
CA ILE A 78 -3.22 -11.77 -15.36
C ILE A 78 -3.01 -10.28 -15.62
N PHE A 79 -1.78 -9.82 -15.37
CA PHE A 79 -1.32 -8.46 -15.62
C PHE A 79 -0.59 -8.36 -16.97
N LYS A 80 -0.46 -7.15 -17.50
CA LYS A 80 0.33 -6.84 -18.70
C LYS A 80 -0.02 -7.72 -19.90
N LEU A 81 -1.32 -7.99 -20.10
CA LEU A 81 -1.77 -8.82 -21.21
C LEU A 81 -1.65 -8.01 -22.52
N ASP A 82 -0.77 -8.45 -23.42
CA ASP A 82 -0.58 -7.82 -24.72
C ASP A 82 -1.54 -8.36 -25.79
N SER A 83 -1.52 -7.75 -26.98
CA SER A 83 -2.37 -8.15 -28.10
C SER A 83 -2.01 -9.49 -28.72
N GLN A 84 -0.84 -10.07 -28.38
CA GLN A 84 -0.41 -11.40 -28.79
C GLN A 84 -0.84 -12.46 -27.76
N GLY A 85 -1.45 -12.06 -26.65
CA GLY A 85 -1.90 -12.95 -25.57
C GLY A 85 -0.81 -13.27 -24.54
N ASN A 86 0.33 -12.59 -24.57
CA ASN A 86 1.35 -12.75 -23.52
C ASN A 86 0.96 -11.91 -22.31
N GLY A 87 1.01 -12.49 -21.12
CA GLY A 87 0.72 -11.80 -19.87
C GLY A 87 1.45 -12.40 -18.68
N LEU A 88 1.41 -11.71 -17.55
CA LEU A 88 2.02 -12.10 -16.29
C LEU A 88 0.93 -12.60 -15.33
N LEU A 89 0.85 -13.92 -15.17
CA LEU A 89 -0.04 -14.54 -14.19
C LEU A 89 0.52 -14.38 -12.76
N MET A 90 -0.28 -13.78 -11.90
CA MET A 90 -0.08 -13.71 -10.45
C MET A 90 -1.11 -14.61 -9.77
N ASP A 91 -0.62 -15.70 -9.18
CA ASP A 91 -1.43 -16.62 -8.38
C ASP A 91 -1.27 -16.31 -6.89
N ARG A 92 -2.40 -16.21 -6.19
CA ARG A 92 -2.46 -15.99 -4.75
C ARG A 92 -1.61 -16.99 -3.96
N ARG A 93 -1.55 -18.26 -4.39
CA ARG A 93 -0.69 -19.30 -3.79
C ARG A 93 0.80 -19.05 -4.02
N GLN A 94 1.16 -18.44 -5.15
CA GLN A 94 2.55 -18.03 -5.38
C GLN A 94 2.94 -16.87 -4.47
N ILE A 95 2.06 -15.88 -4.32
CA ILE A 95 2.25 -14.75 -3.40
C ILE A 95 2.34 -15.27 -1.95
N ALA A 96 1.45 -16.18 -1.53
CA ALA A 96 1.51 -16.80 -0.21
C ALA A 96 2.87 -17.44 0.08
N ARG A 97 3.40 -18.22 -0.87
CA ARG A 97 4.72 -18.84 -0.75
C ARG A 97 5.84 -17.81 -0.60
N GLN A 98 5.81 -16.73 -1.39
CA GLN A 98 6.82 -15.67 -1.33
C GLN A 98 6.77 -14.87 -0.03
N LEU A 99 5.59 -14.70 0.55
CA LEU A 99 5.38 -13.95 1.79
C LEU A 99 5.38 -14.84 3.05
N CYS A 100 5.63 -16.14 2.89
CA CYS A 100 5.53 -17.14 3.96
C CYS A 100 4.18 -17.12 4.69
N ILE A 101 3.09 -16.87 3.95
CA ILE A 101 1.72 -16.98 4.46
C ILE A 101 1.38 -18.48 4.53
N PRO A 102 0.96 -18.99 5.69
CA PRO A 102 0.64 -20.41 5.83
C PRO A 102 -0.57 -20.80 4.99
N ALA A 103 -0.53 -21.97 4.36
CA ALA A 103 -1.61 -22.49 3.51
C ALA A 103 -2.95 -22.66 4.25
N SER A 104 -2.92 -22.80 5.58
CA SER A 104 -4.13 -22.82 6.42
C SER A 104 -4.89 -21.49 6.42
N ALA A 105 -4.26 -20.39 5.99
CA ALA A 105 -4.88 -19.07 5.87
C ALA A 105 -5.47 -18.79 4.47
N ASP A 106 -5.43 -19.76 3.54
CA ASP A 106 -5.93 -19.56 2.17
C ASP A 106 -7.46 -19.39 2.08
N ASP A 107 -8.20 -19.67 3.15
CA ASP A 107 -9.61 -19.32 3.26
C ASP A 107 -9.76 -17.84 3.68
N PRO A 108 -10.22 -16.94 2.79
CA PRO A 108 -10.45 -15.53 3.13
C PRO A 108 -11.53 -15.31 4.21
N ASN A 109 -12.33 -16.33 4.54
CA ASN A 109 -13.33 -16.32 5.59
C ASN A 109 -12.90 -17.05 6.87
N SER A 110 -11.70 -17.66 6.88
CA SER A 110 -11.18 -18.23 8.12
C SER A 110 -10.87 -17.10 9.09
N ALA A 111 -11.39 -17.21 10.32
CA ALA A 111 -11.05 -16.29 11.39
C ALA A 111 -9.54 -16.38 11.62
N GLU A 112 -8.79 -15.40 11.11
CA GLU A 112 -7.35 -15.36 11.32
C GLU A 112 -7.08 -15.39 12.82
N ALA A 113 -6.21 -16.31 13.25
CA ALA A 113 -5.85 -16.46 14.65
C ALA A 113 -5.28 -15.14 15.16
N THR A 114 -6.11 -14.40 15.91
CA THR A 114 -5.73 -13.17 16.57
C THR A 114 -4.51 -13.45 17.44
N GLY A 115 -3.36 -12.89 17.08
CA GLY A 115 -2.09 -13.12 17.79
C GLY A 115 -1.05 -13.95 17.04
N SER A 116 -1.29 -14.40 15.81
CA SER A 116 -0.27 -15.12 15.04
C SER A 116 0.90 -14.22 14.64
N THR A 117 2.12 -14.61 15.02
CA THR A 117 3.38 -14.06 14.52
C THR A 117 3.60 -14.50 13.07
N GLY A 118 3.85 -13.57 12.15
CA GLY A 118 4.01 -13.88 10.73
C GLY A 118 3.11 -13.07 9.81
N MET A 119 3.17 -13.34 8.50
CA MET A 119 2.32 -12.70 7.49
C MET A 119 1.03 -13.50 7.31
N THR A 120 -0.07 -12.78 7.18
CA THR A 120 -1.41 -13.32 6.89
C THR A 120 -2.06 -12.50 5.77
N TRP A 121 -3.20 -12.93 5.24
CA TRP A 121 -3.87 -12.19 4.18
C TRP A 121 -4.50 -10.88 4.67
N ALA A 122 -4.96 -10.82 5.91
CA ALA A 122 -5.41 -9.55 6.49
C ALA A 122 -4.23 -8.61 6.76
N LYS A 123 -3.07 -9.11 7.21
CA LYS A 123 -1.84 -8.31 7.33
C LYS A 123 -1.38 -7.79 5.97
N PHE A 124 -1.48 -8.62 4.93
CA PHE A 124 -1.20 -8.21 3.56
C PHE A 124 -2.12 -7.06 3.12
N ARG A 125 -3.42 -7.16 3.39
CA ARG A 125 -4.36 -6.07 3.10
C ARG A 125 -4.02 -4.81 3.90
N TRP A 126 -3.69 -4.94 5.18
CA TRP A 126 -3.26 -3.82 6.02
C TRP A 126 -1.99 -3.17 5.49
N MET A 127 -1.04 -3.96 4.99
CA MET A 127 0.17 -3.46 4.33
C MET A 127 -0.20 -2.57 3.14
N CYS A 128 -1.10 -3.02 2.26
CA CYS A 128 -1.57 -2.23 1.11
C CYS A 128 -2.27 -0.93 1.55
N ILE A 129 -3.18 -1.00 2.53
CA ILE A 129 -3.89 0.18 3.04
C ILE A 129 -2.90 1.18 3.66
N LEU A 130 -1.99 0.73 4.53
CA LEU A 130 -1.04 1.60 5.21
C LEU A 130 -0.06 2.30 4.27
N SER A 131 0.27 1.66 3.14
CA SER A 131 1.12 2.26 2.11
C SER A 131 0.41 3.30 1.23
N GLY A 132 -0.92 3.40 1.36
CA GLY A 132 -1.77 4.25 0.54
C GLY A 132 -2.54 3.45 -0.52
N CYS A 133 -3.84 3.70 -0.59
CA CYS A 133 -4.76 3.23 -1.63
C CYS A 133 -5.84 4.29 -1.87
N ASP A 134 -6.76 4.02 -2.80
CA ASP A 134 -7.81 4.99 -3.17
C ASP A 134 -8.77 5.32 -2.01
N TYR A 135 -8.92 4.42 -1.03
CA TYR A 135 -9.76 4.65 0.16
C TYR A 135 -9.04 5.37 1.30
N PHE A 136 -7.71 5.36 1.31
CA PHE A 136 -6.90 5.93 2.38
C PHE A 136 -5.53 6.34 1.85
N SER A 137 -5.18 7.61 1.99
CA SER A 137 -3.93 8.19 1.44
C SER A 137 -2.63 7.59 1.99
N GLY A 138 -2.72 6.73 3.00
CA GLY A 138 -1.58 6.06 3.61
C GLY A 138 -1.01 6.81 4.81
N VAL A 139 -0.10 6.17 5.52
CA VAL A 139 0.62 6.80 6.63
C VAL A 139 1.83 7.56 6.07
N PRO A 140 2.02 8.86 6.40
CA PRO A 140 3.16 9.62 5.92
C PRO A 140 4.50 8.92 6.21
N GLY A 141 5.34 8.79 5.18
CA GLY A 141 6.65 8.12 5.29
C GLY A 141 6.58 6.59 5.43
N VAL A 142 5.41 5.97 5.23
CA VAL A 142 5.23 4.52 5.23
C VAL A 142 4.90 4.07 3.81
N GLY A 143 5.86 3.45 3.13
CA GLY A 143 5.63 2.71 1.89
C GLY A 143 5.41 1.21 2.15
N LEU A 144 5.19 0.44 1.09
CA LEU A 144 4.94 -1.00 1.16
C LEU A 144 5.96 -1.80 1.99
N ALA A 145 7.26 -1.56 1.81
CA ALA A 145 8.32 -2.26 2.55
C ALA A 145 8.23 -1.97 4.07
N THR A 146 8.05 -0.70 4.42
CA THR A 146 7.89 -0.26 5.80
C THR A 146 6.61 -0.83 6.41
N ALA A 147 5.50 -0.75 5.68
CA ALA A 147 4.21 -1.29 6.09
C ALA A 147 4.32 -2.79 6.35
N ALA A 148 4.95 -3.55 5.45
CA ALA A 148 5.20 -4.99 5.61
C ALA A 148 5.98 -5.30 6.90
N GLY A 149 7.04 -4.52 7.16
CA GLY A 149 7.84 -4.65 8.39
C GLY A 149 7.03 -4.37 9.65
N ILE A 150 6.13 -3.38 9.61
CA ILE A 150 5.25 -3.06 10.74
C ILE A 150 4.26 -4.20 10.96
N VAL A 151 3.43 -4.52 9.95
CA VAL A 151 2.32 -5.49 10.11
C VAL A 151 2.80 -6.90 10.45
N LYS A 152 3.97 -7.33 9.97
CA LYS A 152 4.52 -8.66 10.28
C LYS A 152 4.80 -8.84 11.79
N ARG A 153 5.12 -7.74 12.49
CA ARG A 153 5.47 -7.69 13.92
C ARG A 153 4.30 -7.27 14.81
N THR A 154 3.14 -6.98 14.23
CA THR A 154 1.95 -6.57 14.97
C THR A 154 0.96 -7.73 15.03
N CYS A 155 0.25 -7.86 16.14
CA CYS A 155 -1.04 -8.54 16.16
C CYS A 155 -2.05 -7.70 15.35
N LEU A 156 -3.05 -8.36 14.75
CA LEU A 156 -4.07 -7.67 13.94
C LEU A 156 -5.13 -7.02 14.83
N ASP A 157 -4.71 -6.04 15.61
CA ASP A 157 -5.57 -5.19 16.42
C ASP A 157 -5.18 -3.73 16.20
N LEU A 158 -6.19 -2.85 16.23
CA LEU A 158 -5.97 -1.42 15.98
C LEU A 158 -5.04 -0.80 17.02
N ARG A 159 -5.11 -1.27 18.27
CA ARG A 159 -4.28 -0.78 19.37
C ARG A 159 -2.82 -1.16 19.17
N GLY A 160 -2.53 -2.43 18.87
CA GLY A 160 -1.19 -2.90 18.54
C GLY A 160 -0.59 -2.15 17.35
N LEU A 161 -1.39 -1.93 16.29
CA LEU A 161 -0.95 -1.19 15.12
C LEU A 161 -0.64 0.28 15.46
N ALA A 162 -1.53 0.96 16.18
CA ALA A 162 -1.32 2.34 16.60
C ALA A 162 -0.02 2.50 17.41
N ASN A 163 0.25 1.58 18.34
CA ASN A 163 1.48 1.58 19.12
C ASN A 163 2.73 1.43 18.24
N LYS A 164 2.71 0.49 17.28
CA LYS A 164 3.86 0.29 16.38
C LYS A 164 4.07 1.46 15.42
N LEU A 165 3.00 2.06 14.92
CA LEU A 165 3.07 3.28 14.10
C LEU A 165 3.62 4.47 14.89
N PHE A 166 3.21 4.62 16.15
CA PHE A 166 3.74 5.66 17.04
C PHE A 166 5.25 5.48 17.28
N LEU A 167 5.70 4.25 17.56
CA LEU A 167 7.12 3.94 17.72
C LEU A 167 7.92 4.22 16.43
N TYR A 168 7.35 3.87 15.27
CA TYR A 168 7.95 4.20 13.97
C TYR A 168 8.10 5.70 13.79
N ALA A 169 7.05 6.48 14.03
CA ALA A 169 7.08 7.94 13.92
C ALA A 169 8.14 8.57 14.84
N LYS A 170 8.24 8.11 16.09
CA LYS A 170 9.26 8.54 17.05
C LYS A 170 10.68 8.21 16.57
N LYS A 171 10.88 7.03 15.97
CA LYS A 171 12.16 6.63 15.37
C LYS A 171 12.54 7.54 14.20
N VAL A 172 11.60 7.80 13.28
CA VAL A 172 11.83 8.68 12.12
C VAL A 172 12.18 10.10 12.58
N GLN A 173 11.45 10.65 13.56
CA GLN A 173 11.76 11.96 14.13
C GLN A 173 13.18 12.02 14.73
N ARG A 174 13.60 11.00 15.48
CA ARG A 174 14.96 10.93 16.04
C ARG A 174 16.03 10.89 14.95
N LEU A 175 15.82 10.12 13.89
CA LEU A 175 16.77 10.02 12.76
C LEU A 175 16.84 11.34 11.98
N THR A 176 15.72 12.03 11.78
CA THR A 176 15.72 13.36 11.13
C THR A 176 16.42 14.43 11.96
N VAL A 177 16.31 14.38 13.30
CA VAL A 177 17.01 15.32 14.19
C VAL A 177 18.51 15.01 14.25
N ALA A 178 18.90 13.74 14.18
CA ALA A 178 20.31 13.33 14.16
C ALA A 178 21.03 13.64 12.82
N ALA A 179 20.29 13.73 11.72
CA ALA A 179 20.81 14.07 10.39
C ALA A 179 20.84 15.59 10.10
N ALA A 180 20.34 16.44 11.02
CA ALA A 180 20.41 17.89 10.87
C ALA A 180 21.85 18.36 11.11
N PRO A 181 22.46 19.15 10.19
CA PRO A 181 23.81 19.66 10.39
C PRO A 181 23.86 20.53 11.66
N PRO A 182 24.95 20.49 12.44
CA PRO A 182 25.08 21.33 13.62
C PRO A 182 24.99 22.80 13.19
N SER A 183 24.03 23.51 13.77
CA SER A 183 23.80 24.92 13.50
C SER A 183 25.06 25.72 13.84
N LEU A 184 25.74 26.21 12.81
CA LEU A 184 26.81 27.19 12.93
C LEU A 184 26.24 28.46 13.60
N HIS A 185 26.94 28.91 14.62
CA HIS A 185 26.65 30.08 15.43
C HIS A 185 26.19 31.29 14.60
N ARG A 186 25.04 31.84 14.97
CA ARG A 186 24.49 33.12 14.54
C ARG A 186 25.47 34.26 14.90
N CYS A 187 25.83 35.10 13.93
CA CYS A 187 26.31 36.46 14.19
C CYS A 187 25.93 37.43 13.04
N GLY A 188 25.29 38.55 13.40
CA GLY A 188 25.48 39.87 12.78
C GLY A 188 24.76 40.24 11.46
N GLU A 189 23.59 40.86 11.60
CA GLU A 189 23.17 42.16 11.04
C GLU A 189 23.29 42.58 9.54
N THR A 190 22.11 42.98 9.03
CA THR A 190 21.72 44.15 8.18
C THR A 190 21.88 44.19 6.64
N ASP A 191 20.73 44.57 6.05
CA ASP A 191 20.45 45.48 4.93
C ASP A 191 20.56 45.07 3.44
N SER A 192 19.35 44.92 2.86
CA SER A 192 18.82 45.64 1.69
C SER A 192 19.26 45.31 0.24
N THR A 193 18.21 45.19 -0.59
CA THR A 193 18.08 45.41 -2.06
C THR A 193 18.40 44.30 -3.08
N ASN A 194 17.39 44.15 -3.96
CA ASN A 194 17.36 43.83 -5.39
C ASN A 194 17.71 42.42 -5.95
N SER A 195 16.67 41.82 -6.54
CA SER A 195 16.57 41.17 -7.85
C SER A 195 17.78 40.43 -8.44
N ILE A 196 17.57 39.17 -8.84
CA ILE A 196 17.65 38.63 -10.22
C ILE A 196 17.44 37.11 -10.13
N GLY A 197 16.51 36.57 -10.92
CA GLY A 197 16.28 35.13 -11.01
C GLY A 197 17.33 34.42 -11.86
N ILE A 198 17.43 33.10 -11.73
CA ILE A 198 17.86 32.13 -12.75
C ILE A 198 17.35 30.73 -12.35
N GLY A 199 16.57 30.12 -13.25
CA GLY A 199 16.74 28.72 -13.67
C GLY A 199 16.28 27.59 -12.75
N ALA A 200 14.99 27.24 -12.80
CA ALA A 200 14.55 25.87 -12.54
C ALA A 200 14.69 25.05 -13.83
N THR A 201 15.69 24.17 -13.90
CA THR A 201 15.82 23.14 -14.94
C THR A 201 15.53 21.76 -14.37
N SER A 202 14.38 21.22 -14.78
CA SER A 202 14.09 19.84 -15.16
C SER A 202 14.86 18.67 -14.51
N SER A 203 14.10 17.72 -13.98
CA SER A 203 14.10 16.37 -14.57
C SER A 203 12.82 15.61 -14.20
N SER A 204 12.02 15.35 -15.23
CA SER A 204 10.89 14.44 -15.22
C SER A 204 11.39 13.00 -15.08
N ALA A 205 11.29 12.42 -13.89
CA ALA A 205 11.38 10.98 -13.72
C ALA A 205 9.99 10.39 -13.95
N ALA A 206 9.79 9.81 -15.14
CA ALA A 206 8.61 9.03 -15.49
C ALA A 206 8.34 7.99 -14.39
N GLY A 207 7.11 8.01 -13.86
CA GLY A 207 6.68 7.17 -12.76
C GLY A 207 6.75 5.68 -13.14
N VAL A 208 7.63 4.96 -12.46
CA VAL A 208 7.55 3.49 -12.37
C VAL A 208 6.27 3.16 -11.61
N GLY A 209 5.27 2.63 -12.33
CA GLY A 209 3.93 2.35 -11.82
C GLY A 209 3.93 1.46 -10.57
N SER A 210 2.93 1.66 -9.71
CA SER A 210 2.76 0.95 -8.42
C SER A 210 2.85 -0.57 -8.57
N THR A 211 2.33 -1.11 -9.69
CA THR A 211 2.35 -2.53 -10.06
C THR A 211 3.78 -3.09 -10.21
N GLU A 212 4.70 -2.34 -10.82
CA GLU A 212 6.11 -2.77 -10.94
C GLU A 212 6.84 -2.69 -9.62
N ARG A 213 6.51 -1.72 -8.77
CA ARG A 213 7.08 -1.61 -7.42
C ARG A 213 6.62 -2.77 -6.56
N LEU A 214 5.34 -3.15 -6.63
CA LEU A 214 4.79 -4.33 -5.97
C LEU A 214 5.45 -5.62 -6.50
N CYS A 215 5.50 -5.83 -7.82
CA CYS A 215 6.15 -7.01 -8.41
C CYS A 215 7.64 -7.11 -8.05
N ARG A 216 8.37 -5.98 -8.05
CA ARG A 216 9.78 -5.92 -7.63
C ARG A 216 9.94 -6.11 -6.13
N LEU A 217 9.05 -5.58 -5.29
CA LEU A 217 9.04 -5.82 -3.85
C LEU A 217 8.79 -7.30 -3.54
N TYR A 218 7.81 -7.92 -4.19
CA TYR A 218 7.57 -9.36 -4.07
C TYR A 218 8.78 -10.19 -4.51
N SER A 219 9.49 -9.74 -5.54
CA SER A 219 10.73 -10.37 -6.00
C SER A 219 11.93 -10.08 -5.08
N SER A 220 12.03 -8.89 -4.48
CA SER A 220 13.17 -8.50 -3.64
C SER A 220 13.08 -9.00 -2.21
N LEU A 221 11.87 -9.25 -1.71
CA LEU A 221 11.63 -9.94 -0.44
C LEU A 221 12.09 -11.41 -0.47
N SER A 222 12.51 -11.92 -1.64
CA SER A 222 13.12 -13.26 -1.80
C SER A 222 14.64 -13.28 -1.58
N SER A 223 15.31 -12.13 -1.59
CA SER A 223 16.77 -12.02 -1.47
C SER A 223 17.15 -11.48 -0.09
N ASP A 224 16.96 -12.29 0.94
CA ASP A 224 17.42 -11.99 2.30
C ASP A 224 18.95 -12.03 2.37
N SER A 225 19.59 -10.87 2.17
CA SER A 225 20.96 -10.64 2.67
C SER A 225 21.19 -9.21 3.19
N LEU A 226 20.39 -8.22 2.77
CA LEU A 226 20.59 -6.82 3.19
C LEU A 226 19.71 -6.38 4.37
N LEU A 227 18.54 -7.02 4.57
CA LEU A 227 17.67 -6.74 5.73
C LEU A 227 18.13 -7.44 7.02
N ALA A 228 18.92 -8.51 6.92
CA ALA A 228 19.41 -9.23 8.10
C ALA A 228 20.46 -8.42 8.89
N ALA A 229 21.29 -7.61 8.21
CA ALA A 229 22.38 -6.87 8.83
C ALA A 229 21.93 -5.62 9.62
N GLU A 230 20.86 -4.94 9.17
CA GLU A 230 20.28 -3.79 9.88
C GLU A 230 19.27 -4.17 10.96
N VAL A 231 18.75 -5.40 10.95
CA VAL A 231 17.72 -5.88 11.89
C VAL A 231 18.34 -6.60 13.09
N ALA A 232 19.52 -7.22 12.95
CA ALA A 232 20.21 -7.86 14.07
C ALA A 232 20.61 -6.88 15.19
N THR A 233 20.91 -5.63 14.85
CA THR A 233 21.26 -4.59 15.83
C THR A 233 20.06 -4.07 16.63
N VAL A 234 18.83 -4.35 16.20
CA VAL A 234 17.59 -3.91 16.85
C VAL A 234 17.07 -4.96 17.84
N ALA A 235 17.31 -6.25 17.58
CA ALA A 235 16.82 -7.34 18.43
C ALA A 235 17.51 -7.35 19.82
N GLU A 236 18.79 -6.99 19.91
CA GLU A 236 19.52 -6.95 21.19
C GLU A 236 19.13 -5.75 22.08
N THR A 237 18.55 -4.70 21.51
CA THR A 237 18.08 -3.53 22.28
C THR A 237 16.63 -3.67 22.76
N ASP A 238 15.78 -4.39 22.03
CA ASP A 238 14.35 -4.51 22.32
C ASP A 238 14.05 -5.47 23.48
N GLU A 239 14.87 -6.50 23.73
CA GLU A 239 14.69 -7.40 24.90
C GLU A 239 14.92 -6.67 26.24
N LYS A 240 15.76 -5.62 26.26
CA LYS A 240 16.00 -4.82 27.46
C LYS A 240 14.87 -3.81 27.72
N GLU A 241 14.41 -3.07 26.72
CA GLU A 241 13.36 -2.04 26.90
C GLU A 241 11.97 -2.65 27.21
N ASN A 242 11.66 -3.84 26.68
CA ASN A 242 10.36 -4.48 26.94
C ASN A 242 10.26 -5.09 28.36
N SER A 243 11.39 -5.44 28.99
CA SER A 243 11.43 -5.85 30.41
C SER A 243 11.26 -4.68 31.38
N GLU A 244 11.69 -3.47 31.01
CA GLU A 244 11.60 -2.28 31.88
C GLU A 244 10.27 -1.55 31.77
N THR A 245 9.57 -1.66 30.64
CA THR A 245 8.24 -1.04 30.45
C THR A 245 7.09 -1.89 30.99
N SER A 246 7.20 -3.23 30.97
CA SER A 246 6.22 -4.10 31.61
C SER A 246 6.16 -3.94 33.13
N ALA A 247 7.28 -3.57 33.78
CA ALA A 247 7.36 -3.42 35.22
C ALA A 247 6.83 -2.08 35.76
N ARG A 248 6.49 -1.12 34.89
CA ARG A 248 6.07 0.24 35.26
C ARG A 248 4.59 0.55 35.07
N LEU A 249 3.83 -0.35 34.45
CA LEU A 249 2.43 -0.12 34.09
C LEU A 249 1.41 -0.87 34.96
N ASP A 250 1.86 -1.65 35.94
CA ASP A 250 0.98 -2.42 36.82
C ASP A 250 0.49 -1.64 38.07
N ASP A 251 0.98 -0.41 38.31
CA ASP A 251 0.71 0.33 39.57
C ASP A 251 -0.33 1.46 39.49
N GLU A 252 -0.93 1.77 38.33
CA GLU A 252 -1.93 2.87 38.26
C GLU A 252 -3.12 2.57 37.34
N ILE A 253 -4.02 1.68 37.76
CA ILE A 253 -5.44 1.74 37.33
C ILE A 253 -6.34 1.34 38.53
N PRO A 254 -7.09 2.27 39.14
CA PRO A 254 -8.13 1.87 40.09
C PRO A 254 -9.26 1.17 39.34
N ALA A 255 -9.54 -0.06 39.75
CA ALA A 255 -10.71 -0.79 39.31
C ALA A 255 -11.98 -0.02 39.71
N ASN A 256 -12.95 -0.04 38.80
CA ASN A 256 -14.36 0.37 38.97
C ASN A 256 -14.73 1.77 38.48
N GLN A 257 -15.02 1.88 37.17
CA GLN A 257 -16.01 2.84 36.68
C GLN A 257 -16.75 2.26 35.47
N ALA A 258 -18.00 1.85 35.70
CA ALA A 258 -18.91 1.38 34.67
C ALA A 258 -19.21 2.50 33.65
N TRP A 259 -19.15 2.18 32.35
CA TRP A 259 -19.63 3.06 31.30
C TRP A 259 -21.16 2.98 31.19
N PRO A 260 -21.86 4.12 31.07
CA PRO A 260 -23.30 4.09 30.80
C PRO A 260 -23.54 3.58 29.38
N ALA A 261 -24.35 2.52 29.30
CA ALA A 261 -25.03 2.15 28.06
C ALA A 261 -26.05 3.24 27.74
N ASP A 262 -26.04 3.73 26.49
CA ASP A 262 -27.15 4.29 25.73
C ASP A 262 -26.64 5.38 24.77
N VAL A 263 -26.35 5.02 23.52
CA VAL A 263 -26.73 5.78 22.32
C VAL A 263 -26.73 4.79 21.13
N VAL A 264 -27.91 4.27 20.82
CA VAL A 264 -28.24 3.69 19.51
C VAL A 264 -29.47 4.44 19.03
N GLU A 265 -29.28 5.28 18.01
CA GLU A 265 -30.21 5.57 16.91
C GLU A 265 -29.42 6.20 15.75
#